data_AF-A0A836LV99-F1
#
_entry.id   AF-A0A836LV99-F1
#
_cell.length_a   1.000
_cell.length_b   1.000
_cell.length_c   1.000
_cell.angle_alpha   90.00
_cell.angle_beta   90.00
_cell.angle_gamma   90.00
#
_symmetry.space_group_name_H-M   'P 1'
#
loop_
_entity.id
_entity.type
_entity.pdbx_description
1 polymer ?
#
loop_
_entity_poly.entity_id
_entity_poly.type
_entity_poly.pdbx_seq_one_letter_code
_entity_poly.pdbx_strand_id
1 'polypeptide(L)'
;QFGWSFLIFRNFDDNQLILCEPNFSSNPFSEEKYSIDFTLEVQALQNSFSKRYGVNPIVTLFQDKIILVKGCLDKEKLFMERIEPNLEKGDSGWFINIFEDDGEKIEYEVIYAFQLLKLRPELMSVLILPPGFIVLVDKNTIEKVINEKNEVVL
;
A
#
# COMPACT_ATOMS: atom_id res chain seq x y z
N GLN A 1 5.50 -16.32 -0.47
CA GLN A 1 4.84 -15.01 -0.59
C GLN A 1 3.34 -15.23 -0.69
N PHE A 2 2.55 -14.47 0.05
CA PHE A 2 1.10 -14.43 -0.02
C PHE A 2 0.69 -12.96 -0.20
N GLY A 3 0.32 -12.60 -1.42
CA GLY A 3 -0.05 -11.21 -1.72
C GLY A 3 1.09 -10.23 -1.55
N TRP A 4 0.82 -9.21 -0.75
CA TRP A 4 1.72 -8.10 -0.41
C TRP A 4 2.85 -8.47 0.59
N SER A 5 2.80 -9.66 1.19
CA SER A 5 3.82 -10.09 2.17
C SER A 5 4.23 -11.56 2.02
N PHE A 6 5.05 -12.07 2.92
CA PHE A 6 5.38 -13.48 3.07
C PHE A 6 4.95 -13.98 4.44
N LEU A 7 4.57 -15.26 4.48
CA LEU A 7 4.21 -15.95 5.72
C LEU A 7 5.36 -16.87 6.11
N ILE A 8 5.59 -17.01 7.41
CA ILE A 8 6.74 -17.68 8.00
C ILE A 8 6.24 -18.83 8.86
N PHE A 9 6.74 -20.04 8.64
CA PHE A 9 6.47 -21.14 9.57
C PHE A 9 7.47 -21.10 10.73
N ARG A 10 6.96 -21.16 11.96
CA ARG A 10 7.76 -21.34 13.18
C ARG A 10 7.29 -22.59 13.92
N ASN A 11 8.22 -23.26 14.61
CA ASN A 11 7.85 -24.33 15.52
C ASN A 11 7.15 -23.72 16.72
N PHE A 12 5.95 -24.19 17.01
CA PHE A 12 5.24 -23.86 18.25
C PHE A 12 5.59 -24.87 19.35
N ASP A 13 5.61 -26.15 18.98
CA ASP A 13 6.14 -27.27 19.76
C ASP A 13 6.77 -28.33 18.83
N ASP A 14 7.12 -29.51 19.36
CA ASP A 14 7.80 -30.58 18.62
C ASP A 14 7.01 -31.12 17.40
N ASN A 15 5.69 -30.93 17.35
CA ASN A 15 4.83 -31.46 16.29
C ASN A 15 3.87 -30.43 15.68
N GLN A 16 3.92 -29.17 16.12
CA GLN A 16 3.05 -28.10 15.66
C GLN A 16 3.84 -26.96 15.07
N LEU A 17 3.41 -26.53 13.88
CA LEU A 17 3.87 -25.30 13.27
C LEU A 17 2.82 -24.20 13.46
N ILE A 18 3.29 -23.00 13.76
CA ILE A 18 2.51 -21.78 13.70
C ILE A 18 2.92 -20.99 12.45
N LEU A 19 1.93 -20.39 11.81
CA LEU A 19 2.13 -19.49 10.69
C LEU A 19 2.16 -18.06 11.22
N CYS A 20 3.23 -17.36 10.90
CA CYS A 20 3.53 -16.01 11.36
C CYS A 20 3.59 -15.05 10.16
N GLU A 21 3.47 -13.76 10.45
CA GLU A 21 3.74 -12.68 9.51
C GLU A 21 4.82 -11.73 10.06
N PRO A 22 5.46 -10.91 9.21
CA PRO A 22 6.26 -9.79 9.67
C PRO A 22 5.48 -8.88 10.62
N ASN A 23 6.12 -8.36 11.68
CA ASN A 23 5.42 -7.52 12.64
C ASN A 23 5.20 -6.09 12.09
N PHE A 24 4.08 -5.88 11.39
CA PHE A 24 3.72 -4.58 10.81
C PHE A 24 3.32 -3.51 11.84
N SER A 25 3.14 -3.87 13.11
CA SER A 25 2.89 -2.92 14.20
C SER A 25 4.17 -2.33 14.79
N SER A 26 5.33 -2.93 14.52
CA SER A 26 6.65 -2.47 14.97
C SER A 26 7.65 -2.46 13.80
N ASN A 27 8.56 -3.44 13.73
CA ASN A 27 9.60 -3.54 12.72
C ASN A 27 9.44 -4.84 11.89
N PRO A 28 8.77 -4.79 10.73
CA PRO A 28 8.54 -5.98 9.90
C PRO A 28 9.82 -6.49 9.21
N PHE A 29 10.96 -5.81 9.34
CA PHE A 29 12.23 -6.27 8.75
C PHE A 29 13.00 -7.23 9.65
N SER A 30 12.70 -7.25 10.96
CA SER A 30 13.42 -8.07 11.93
C SER A 30 12.54 -8.77 12.95
N GLU A 31 11.27 -8.38 13.05
CA GLU A 31 10.33 -8.92 14.02
C GLU A 31 9.18 -9.63 13.32
N GLU A 32 8.63 -10.62 14.01
CA GLU A 32 7.55 -11.47 13.55
C GLU A 32 6.40 -11.42 14.55
N LYS A 33 5.19 -11.64 14.06
CA LYS A 33 3.98 -11.75 14.86
C LYS A 33 3.42 -13.16 14.71
N TYR A 34 3.04 -13.77 15.82
CA TYR A 34 2.43 -15.11 15.86
C TYR A 34 0.94 -15.07 15.50
N SER A 35 0.60 -14.33 14.45
CA SER A 35 -0.69 -14.34 13.76
C SER A 35 -0.47 -13.94 12.30
N ILE A 36 -1.52 -13.95 11.48
CA ILE A 36 -1.47 -13.55 10.07
C ILE A 36 -2.55 -12.52 9.72
N ASP A 37 -3.04 -11.82 10.74
CA ASP A 37 -4.27 -11.02 10.66
C ASP A 37 -4.12 -9.88 9.65
N PHE A 38 -3.00 -9.13 9.71
CA PHE A 38 -2.78 -8.01 8.80
C PHE A 38 -2.61 -8.50 7.37
N THR A 39 -1.88 -9.60 7.17
CA THR A 39 -1.66 -10.16 5.84
C THR A 39 -2.99 -10.58 5.21
N LEU A 40 -3.84 -11.27 5.97
CA LEU A 40 -5.16 -11.69 5.49
C LEU A 40 -6.11 -10.52 5.29
N GLU A 41 -6.13 -9.54 6.19
CA GLU A 41 -6.99 -8.35 6.10
C GLU A 41 -6.66 -7.52 4.85
N VAL A 42 -5.38 -7.20 4.64
CA VAL A 42 -4.92 -6.47 3.45
C VAL A 42 -5.23 -7.25 2.19
N GLN A 43 -4.96 -8.56 2.18
CA GLN A 43 -5.27 -9.37 1.01
C GLN A 43 -6.77 -9.42 0.71
N ALA A 44 -7.61 -9.51 1.74
CA ALA A 44 -9.07 -9.51 1.58
C ALA A 44 -9.56 -8.16 1.03
N LEU A 45 -9.02 -7.06 1.54
CA LEU A 45 -9.33 -5.70 1.10
C LEU A 45 -8.96 -5.50 -0.38
N GLN A 46 -7.73 -5.85 -0.76
CA GLN A 46 -7.22 -5.74 -2.13
C GLN A 46 -7.97 -6.64 -3.12
N ASN A 47 -8.26 -7.88 -2.74
CA ASN A 47 -9.06 -8.80 -3.54
C ASN A 47 -10.48 -8.27 -3.76
N SER A 48 -11.08 -7.68 -2.72
CA SER A 48 -12.44 -7.12 -2.82
C SER A 48 -12.46 -5.92 -3.77
N PHE A 49 -11.47 -5.04 -3.68
CA PHE A 49 -11.32 -3.90 -4.59
C PHE A 49 -11.15 -4.36 -6.04
N SER A 50 -10.16 -5.21 -6.33
CA SER A 50 -9.88 -5.72 -7.68
C SER A 50 -11.09 -6.40 -8.31
N LYS A 51 -11.80 -7.26 -7.56
CA LYS A 51 -13.01 -7.93 -8.05
C LYS A 51 -14.16 -6.97 -8.32
N ARG A 52 -14.38 -5.99 -7.44
CA ARG A 52 -15.48 -5.03 -7.56
C ARG A 52 -15.33 -4.16 -8.81
N TYR A 53 -14.10 -3.78 -9.12
CA TYR A 53 -13.79 -2.78 -10.14
C TYR A 53 -13.13 -3.37 -11.41
N GLY A 54 -12.96 -4.68 -11.49
CA GLY A 54 -12.46 -5.37 -12.68
C GLY A 54 -11.00 -5.04 -13.02
N VAL A 55 -10.18 -4.72 -12.01
CA VAL A 55 -8.77 -4.36 -12.20
C VAL A 55 -7.88 -5.59 -12.11
N ASN A 56 -6.94 -5.74 -13.04
CA ASN A 56 -5.87 -6.75 -12.98
C ASN A 56 -4.80 -6.29 -11.98
N PRO A 57 -4.66 -6.92 -10.80
CA PRO A 57 -3.80 -6.39 -9.74
C PRO A 57 -2.32 -6.58 -10.05
N ILE A 58 -1.50 -5.58 -9.71
CA ILE A 58 -0.04 -5.67 -9.62
C ILE A 58 0.36 -5.42 -8.17
N VAL A 59 1.00 -6.40 -7.54
CA VAL A 59 1.38 -6.36 -6.13
C VAL A 59 2.31 -5.17 -5.83
N THR A 60 2.07 -4.53 -4.70
CA THR A 60 3.05 -3.71 -3.96
C THR A 60 3.37 -4.46 -2.68
N LEU A 61 4.64 -4.79 -2.47
CA LEU A 61 5.09 -5.50 -1.27
C LEU A 61 5.17 -4.56 -0.07
N PHE A 62 5.02 -5.10 1.13
CA PHE A 62 5.10 -4.33 2.38
C PHE A 62 6.40 -3.52 2.53
N GLN A 63 7.49 -4.05 1.95
CA GLN A 63 8.84 -3.49 1.97
C GLN A 63 9.13 -2.56 0.79
N ASP A 64 8.21 -2.40 -0.16
CA ASP A 64 8.40 -1.47 -1.27
C ASP A 64 8.24 -0.03 -0.77
N LYS A 65 9.02 0.87 -1.36
CA LYS A 65 9.06 2.28 -1.04
C LYS A 65 7.96 3.03 -1.79
N ILE A 66 7.35 3.98 -1.09
CA ILE A 66 6.39 4.94 -1.61
C ILE A 66 7.01 6.32 -1.41
N ILE A 67 7.03 7.12 -2.49
CA ILE A 67 7.51 8.50 -2.45
C ILE A 67 6.31 9.40 -2.18
N LEU A 68 6.47 10.40 -1.32
CA LEU A 68 5.38 11.32 -1.02
C LEU A 68 5.86 12.73 -0.73
N VAL A 69 5.00 13.71 -1.01
CA VAL A 69 5.21 15.09 -0.55
C VAL A 69 5.11 15.10 0.97
N LYS A 70 6.15 15.64 1.62
CA LYS A 70 6.28 15.65 3.08
C LYS A 70 5.03 16.26 3.72
N GLY A 71 4.43 15.52 4.67
CA GLY A 71 3.20 15.95 5.36
C GLY A 71 1.90 15.80 4.56
N CYS A 72 1.91 15.21 3.35
CA CYS A 72 0.68 15.00 2.56
C CYS A 72 -0.30 14.05 3.25
N LEU A 73 0.19 13.11 4.07
CA LEU A 73 -0.63 12.14 4.77
C LEU A 73 -1.48 12.76 5.89
N ASP A 74 -1.18 13.98 6.33
CA ASP A 74 -1.99 14.74 7.29
C ASP A 74 -3.10 15.56 6.62
N LYS A 75 -3.11 15.63 5.27
CA LYS A 75 -4.11 16.38 4.51
C LYS A 75 -5.35 15.54 4.28
N GLU A 76 -6.51 16.21 4.34
CA GLU A 76 -7.79 15.60 3.98
C GLU A 76 -7.80 15.20 2.51
N LYS A 77 -7.36 16.10 1.62
CA LYS A 77 -7.33 15.86 0.18
C LYS A 77 -5.92 15.58 -0.30
N LEU A 78 -5.76 14.43 -0.93
CA LEU A 78 -4.53 14.03 -1.60
C LEU A 78 -4.87 13.24 -2.86
N PHE A 79 -3.88 13.07 -3.73
CA PHE A 79 -3.97 12.10 -4.80
C PHE A 79 -2.75 11.19 -4.79
N MET A 80 -2.94 10.00 -5.36
CA MET A 80 -1.87 9.05 -5.60
C MET A 80 -1.80 8.78 -7.10
N GLU A 81 -0.60 8.59 -7.60
CA GLU A 81 -0.38 8.07 -8.95
C GLU A 81 0.59 6.89 -8.88
N ARG A 82 0.41 5.93 -9.77
CA ARG A 82 1.36 4.84 -9.93
C ARG A 82 2.04 4.93 -11.29
N ILE A 83 3.36 5.01 -11.28
CA ILE A 83 4.19 4.85 -12.48
C ILE A 83 4.81 3.45 -12.50
N GLU A 84 5.60 3.17 -13.53
CA GLU A 84 6.33 1.91 -13.62
C GLU A 84 7.27 1.72 -12.41
N PRO A 85 7.14 0.62 -11.65
CA PRO A 85 7.98 0.36 -10.48
C PRO A 85 9.43 0.07 -10.86
N ASN A 86 10.38 0.49 -10.02
CA ASN A 86 11.77 0.05 -10.10
C ASN A 86 12.05 -1.02 -9.04
N LEU A 87 11.77 -2.27 -9.42
CA LEU A 87 11.86 -3.43 -8.53
C LEU A 87 13.28 -3.66 -7.97
N GLU A 88 14.34 -3.34 -8.73
CA GLU A 88 15.73 -3.48 -8.26
C GLU A 88 16.06 -2.52 -7.11
N LYS A 89 15.38 -1.38 -7.03
CA LYS A 89 15.56 -0.37 -5.98
C LYS A 89 14.54 -0.47 -4.84
N GLY A 90 13.62 -1.42 -4.94
CA GLY A 90 12.47 -1.55 -4.05
C GLY A 90 11.52 -0.37 -4.16
N ASP A 91 11.42 0.26 -5.33
CA ASP A 91 10.48 1.36 -5.60
C ASP A 91 9.16 0.78 -6.14
N SER A 92 8.06 1.06 -5.44
CA SER A 92 6.72 0.57 -5.80
C SER A 92 6.10 1.26 -7.03
N GLY A 93 6.68 2.39 -7.45
CA GLY A 93 6.10 3.30 -8.42
C GLY A 93 4.99 4.19 -7.87
N TRP A 94 4.63 4.08 -6.59
CA TRP A 94 3.62 4.93 -5.97
C TRP A 94 4.18 6.28 -5.55
N PHE A 95 3.46 7.32 -5.96
CA PHE A 95 3.66 8.69 -5.54
C PHE A 95 2.39 9.20 -4.84
N ILE A 96 2.54 9.87 -3.70
CA ILE A 96 1.43 10.52 -2.99
C ILE A 96 1.69 12.03 -2.95
N ASN A 97 0.70 12.80 -3.37
CA ASN A 97 0.86 14.23 -3.59
C ASN A 97 -0.39 15.01 -3.14
N ILE A 98 -0.26 16.33 -3.02
CA ILE A 98 -1.31 17.26 -2.61
C ILE A 98 -1.81 18.05 -3.82
N PHE A 99 -3.07 18.48 -3.80
CA PHE A 99 -3.64 19.30 -4.88
C PHE A 99 -3.18 20.76 -4.85
N GLU A 100 -2.87 21.25 -3.65
CA GLU A 100 -2.50 22.64 -3.41
C GLU A 100 -0.97 22.76 -3.43
N ASP A 101 -0.44 23.39 -4.48
CA ASP A 101 0.93 23.91 -4.48
C ASP A 101 0.86 25.33 -3.90
N ASP A 102 1.32 25.49 -2.66
CA ASP A 102 1.37 26.79 -1.98
C ASP A 102 2.54 27.67 -2.46
N GLY A 103 3.28 27.21 -3.48
CA GLY A 103 4.44 27.91 -4.04
C GLY A 103 5.69 27.77 -3.18
N GLU A 104 5.65 26.99 -2.09
CA GLU A 104 6.84 26.58 -1.37
C GLU A 104 7.61 25.49 -2.12
N LYS A 105 8.88 25.32 -1.77
CA LYS A 105 9.69 24.25 -2.34
C LYS A 105 9.14 22.90 -1.85
N ILE A 106 8.53 22.14 -2.75
CA ILE A 106 8.05 20.78 -2.47
C ILE A 106 9.22 19.92 -1.95
N GLU A 107 9.10 19.45 -0.71
CA GLU A 107 10.00 18.44 -0.12
C GLU A 107 9.36 17.06 -0.25
N TYR A 108 10.16 16.07 -0.62
CA TYR A 108 9.74 14.68 -0.70
C TYR A 108 10.33 13.86 0.44
N GLU A 109 9.57 12.88 0.90
CA GLU A 109 10.02 11.83 1.79
C GLU A 109 9.65 10.44 1.25
N VAL A 110 10.22 9.42 1.88
CA VAL A 110 10.03 8.02 1.49
C VAL A 110 9.57 7.22 2.70
N ILE A 111 8.50 6.45 2.51
CA ILE A 111 8.02 5.46 3.49
C ILE A 111 8.00 4.09 2.83
N TYR A 112 7.88 3.05 3.65
CA TYR A 112 7.54 1.71 3.20
C TYR A 112 6.02 1.52 3.16
N ALA A 113 5.53 0.71 2.22
CA ALA A 113 4.11 0.47 2.04
C ALA A 113 3.40 0.00 3.32
N PHE A 114 4.04 -0.81 4.17
CA PHE A 114 3.45 -1.25 5.44
C PHE A 114 3.13 -0.08 6.39
N GLN A 115 3.83 1.05 6.30
CA GLN A 115 3.59 2.18 7.19
C GLN A 115 2.22 2.81 6.94
N LEU A 116 1.65 2.66 5.72
CA LEU A 116 0.30 3.13 5.42
C LEU A 116 -0.77 2.38 6.21
N LEU A 117 -0.54 1.15 6.68
CA LEU A 117 -1.48 0.45 7.56
C LEU A 117 -1.84 1.24 8.81
N LYS A 118 -0.88 1.99 9.34
CA LYS A 118 -1.07 2.83 10.52
C LYS A 118 -1.43 4.27 10.16
N LEU A 119 -0.83 4.80 9.11
CA LEU A 119 -0.95 6.21 8.75
C LEU A 119 -2.26 6.52 7.99
N ARG A 120 -2.62 5.69 7.00
CA ARG A 120 -3.77 5.88 6.11
C ARG A 120 -4.28 4.50 5.62
N PRO A 121 -4.87 3.67 6.50
CA PRO A 121 -5.25 2.28 6.18
C PRO A 121 -6.21 2.15 4.99
N GLU A 122 -7.01 3.17 4.70
CA GLU A 122 -7.90 3.23 3.54
C GLU A 122 -7.17 3.08 2.20
N LEU A 123 -5.90 3.51 2.14
CA LEU A 123 -5.07 3.46 0.93
C LEU A 123 -4.60 2.04 0.62
N MET A 124 -4.63 1.11 1.58
CA MET A 124 -4.16 -0.27 1.38
C MET A 124 -4.92 -1.00 0.28
N SER A 125 -6.19 -0.63 0.07
CA SER A 125 -7.06 -1.21 -0.96
C SER A 125 -6.59 -0.93 -2.38
N VAL A 126 -6.01 0.25 -2.62
CA VAL A 126 -5.63 0.73 -3.95
C VAL A 126 -4.19 0.43 -4.32
N LEU A 127 -3.34 -0.01 -3.38
CA LEU A 127 -1.94 -0.34 -3.66
C LEU A 127 -1.74 -1.48 -4.67
N ILE A 128 -2.82 -2.19 -5.07
CA ILE A 128 -2.79 -3.20 -6.14
C ILE A 128 -3.03 -2.66 -7.54
N LEU A 129 -3.38 -1.38 -7.68
CA LEU A 129 -3.67 -0.78 -8.99
C LEU A 129 -2.40 -0.76 -9.86
N PRO A 130 -2.46 -1.14 -11.14
CA PRO A 130 -1.32 -1.07 -12.07
C PRO A 130 -0.76 0.35 -12.27
N PRO A 131 0.45 0.48 -12.85
CA PRO A 131 0.93 1.74 -13.39
C PRO A 131 -0.09 2.39 -14.35
N GLY A 132 -0.10 3.73 -14.37
CA GLY A 132 -1.04 4.55 -15.13
C GLY A 132 -2.32 4.91 -14.38
N PHE A 133 -2.54 4.39 -13.17
CA PHE A 133 -3.70 4.72 -12.36
C PHE A 133 -3.47 5.96 -11.50
N ILE A 134 -4.54 6.76 -11.34
CA ILE A 134 -4.61 7.90 -10.42
C ILE A 134 -5.75 7.64 -9.43
N VAL A 135 -5.50 7.92 -8.16
CA VAL A 135 -6.45 7.77 -7.06
C VAL A 135 -6.64 9.13 -6.40
N LEU A 136 -7.88 9.59 -6.28
CA LEU A 136 -8.23 10.79 -5.53
C LEU A 136 -8.83 10.38 -4.18
N VAL A 137 -8.39 11.05 -3.13
CA VAL A 137 -8.77 10.75 -1.75
C VAL A 137 -9.31 12.02 -1.10
N ASP A 138 -10.47 11.90 -0.46
CA ASP A 138 -11.02 12.94 0.41
C ASP A 138 -11.24 12.34 1.81
N LYS A 139 -10.54 12.92 2.78
CA LYS A 139 -10.43 12.46 4.16
C LYS A 139 -9.92 11.01 4.19
N ASN A 140 -10.77 10.09 4.64
CA ASN A 140 -10.44 8.67 4.79
C ASN A 140 -11.18 7.81 3.74
N THR A 141 -11.57 8.40 2.61
CA THR A 141 -12.33 7.71 1.55
C THR A 141 -11.64 7.87 0.21
N ILE A 142 -11.52 6.75 -0.53
CA ILE A 142 -11.17 6.78 -1.94
C ILE A 142 -12.35 7.37 -2.71
N GLU A 143 -12.23 8.62 -3.15
CA GLU A 143 -13.30 9.35 -3.83
C GLU A 143 -13.42 8.93 -5.29
N LYS A 144 -12.27 8.74 -5.96
CA LYS A 144 -12.24 8.48 -7.39
C LYS A 144 -11.02 7.66 -7.78
N VAL A 145 -11.18 6.74 -8.72
CA VAL A 145 -10.06 6.03 -9.36
C VAL A 145 -10.14 6.18 -10.87
N ILE A 146 -9.06 6.63 -11.48
CA ILE A 146 -8.94 6.88 -12.91
C ILE A 146 -7.88 5.91 -13.48
N ASN A 147 -8.22 5.19 -14.54
CA ASN A 147 -7.31 4.25 -15.19
C ASN A 147 -6.37 4.94 -16.20
N GLU A 148 -5.50 4.15 -16.84
CA GLU A 148 -4.53 4.61 -17.83
C GLU A 148 -5.15 5.22 -19.10
N LYS A 149 -6.46 4.99 -19.32
CA LYS A 149 -7.23 5.54 -20.44
C LYS A 149 -8.03 6.79 -20.07
N ASN A 150 -7.83 7.33 -18.87
CA ASN A 150 -8.61 8.42 -18.29
C ASN A 150 -10.09 8.08 -18.03
N GLU A 151 -10.43 6.81 -17.89
CA GLU A 151 -11.78 6.35 -17.55
C GLU A 151 -11.91 6.24 -16.02
N VAL A 152 -13.08 6.62 -15.51
CA VAL A 152 -13.40 6.51 -14.09
C VAL A 152 -13.84 5.08 -13.78
N VAL A 153 -13.15 4.44 -12.84
CA VAL A 153 -13.41 3.04 -12.42
C VAL A 153 -14.14 2.98 -11.07
N LEU A 154 -13.86 3.95 -10.19
CA LEU A 154 -14.57 4.23 -8.95
C LEU A 154 -15.02 5.69 -9.00
#